data_AF-A0A844G5V9-F1
#
_entry.id   AF-A0A844G5V9-F1
#
_cell.length_a   1.000
_cell.length_b   1.000
_cell.length_c   1.000
_cell.angle_alpha   90.00
_cell.angle_beta   90.00
_cell.angle_gamma   90.00
#
_symmetry.space_group_name_H-M   'P 1'
#
loop_
_entity.id
_entity.type
_entity.pdbx_description
1 polymer ?
#
loop_
_entity_poly.entity_id
_entity_poly.type
_entity_poly.pdbx_seq_one_letter_code
_entity_poly.pdbx_strand_id
1 'polypeptide(L)'
;MKRYIAVLSAMILALPLGALEKKPVEKIDLDQLIEETLLDVSRSKDHIAFVWYIPNEYWNAVISQNPEMNQIEKVQARLTMNTLSVVAVIQGDVSPVGPVRYYERVYLQETAKFHRVDAEGKKHELFPHKTIAGDVKNLLDSIAPALGASVGALGDNLQFFVFNDLSDGGKRILDPYQPGGLQVDLKRKNNQPLQAKIEFPLNSLYVPRRCPNGKPAHVSWKFCPWTGAKLPE
;
A
#
# COMPACT_ATOMS: atom_id res chain seq x y z
N MET A 1 -38.70 22.82 -57.53
CA MET A 1 -38.24 23.18 -56.17
C MET A 1 -38.39 21.97 -55.26
N LYS A 2 -37.33 21.19 -55.03
CA LYS A 2 -37.26 20.13 -54.01
C LYS A 2 -36.00 20.37 -53.19
N ARG A 3 -36.17 20.82 -51.95
CA ARG A 3 -35.07 21.06 -51.00
C ARG A 3 -34.76 19.74 -50.30
N TYR A 4 -33.59 19.17 -50.56
CA TYR A 4 -33.05 18.07 -49.77
C TYR A 4 -32.37 18.68 -48.54
N ILE A 5 -32.92 18.39 -47.35
CA ILE A 5 -32.29 18.73 -46.07
C ILE A 5 -31.30 17.59 -45.77
N ALA A 6 -30.00 17.90 -45.89
CA ALA A 6 -28.94 17.02 -45.41
C ALA A 6 -28.89 17.12 -43.89
N VAL A 7 -29.27 16.05 -43.19
CA VAL A 7 -29.08 15.94 -41.74
C VAL A 7 -27.64 15.49 -41.51
N LEU A 8 -26.77 16.44 -41.16
CA LEU A 8 -25.42 16.16 -40.70
C LEU A 8 -25.52 15.56 -39.29
N SER A 9 -25.35 14.25 -39.16
CA SER A 9 -25.26 13.58 -37.86
C SER A 9 -23.87 13.88 -37.28
N ALA A 10 -23.81 14.81 -36.33
CA ALA A 10 -22.60 15.13 -35.59
C ALA A 10 -22.31 14.00 -34.60
N MET A 11 -21.41 13.10 -34.96
CA MET A 11 -20.88 12.07 -34.08
C MET A 11 -19.92 12.75 -33.09
N ILE A 12 -20.41 13.06 -31.88
CA ILE A 12 -19.58 13.55 -30.78
C ILE A 12 -18.70 12.39 -30.32
N LEU A 13 -17.45 12.31 -30.82
CA LEU A 13 -16.41 11.51 -30.17
C LEU A 13 -16.13 12.19 -28.82
N ALA A 14 -16.69 11.64 -27.74
CA ALA A 14 -16.21 11.91 -26.40
C ALA A 14 -14.80 11.32 -26.28
N LEU A 15 -13.78 12.13 -26.53
CA LEU A 15 -12.43 11.82 -26.06
C LEU A 15 -12.52 11.73 -24.54
N PRO A 16 -12.13 10.60 -23.91
CA PRO A 16 -12.10 10.54 -22.46
C PRO A 16 -11.06 11.55 -21.99
N LEU A 17 -11.53 12.68 -21.46
CA LEU A 17 -10.74 13.55 -20.62
C LEU A 17 -10.25 12.66 -19.46
N GLY A 18 -8.98 12.31 -19.53
CA GLY A 18 -8.39 11.17 -18.83
C GLY A 18 -8.32 11.37 -17.34
N ALA A 19 -9.42 11.03 -16.66
CA ALA A 19 -9.44 10.74 -15.24
C ALA A 19 -8.44 9.61 -14.95
N LEU A 20 -7.65 9.76 -13.90
CA LEU A 20 -6.77 8.72 -13.34
C LEU A 20 -7.52 7.40 -13.19
N GLU A 21 -7.28 6.48 -14.12
CA GLU A 21 -7.96 5.19 -14.17
C GLU A 21 -7.36 4.23 -13.13
N LYS A 22 -8.17 3.84 -12.15
CA LYS A 22 -7.81 2.81 -11.17
C LYS A 22 -7.79 1.45 -11.86
N LYS A 23 -6.80 0.61 -11.54
CA LYS A 23 -6.80 -0.78 -11.98
C LYS A 23 -7.96 -1.53 -11.31
N PRO A 24 -8.68 -2.39 -12.04
CA PRO A 24 -9.51 -3.42 -11.42
C PRO A 24 -8.68 -4.27 -10.47
N VAL A 25 -9.27 -4.74 -9.37
CA VAL A 25 -8.59 -5.51 -8.32
C VAL A 25 -7.88 -6.75 -8.89
N GLU A 26 -8.49 -7.41 -9.87
CA GLU A 26 -7.97 -8.62 -10.51
C GLU A 26 -6.74 -8.34 -11.40
N LYS A 27 -6.53 -7.08 -11.77
CA LYS A 27 -5.40 -6.62 -12.60
C LYS A 27 -4.34 -5.87 -11.80
N ILE A 28 -4.46 -5.81 -10.48
CA ILE A 28 -3.40 -5.27 -9.62
C ILE A 28 -2.20 -6.21 -9.73
N ASP A 29 -1.06 -5.62 -10.09
CA ASP A 29 0.24 -6.28 -10.13
C ASP A 29 0.78 -6.30 -8.69
N LEU A 30 0.77 -7.50 -8.09
CA LEU A 30 1.16 -7.69 -6.69
C LEU A 30 2.64 -7.38 -6.47
N ASP A 31 3.51 -7.70 -7.44
CA ASP A 31 4.95 -7.46 -7.32
C ASP A 31 5.24 -5.95 -7.32
N GLN A 32 4.63 -5.19 -8.23
CA GLN A 32 4.76 -3.72 -8.23
C GLN A 32 4.20 -3.09 -6.95
N LEU A 33 3.10 -3.62 -6.42
CA LEU A 33 2.52 -3.11 -5.17
C LEU A 33 3.42 -3.42 -3.97
N ILE A 34 4.03 -4.61 -3.92
CA ILE A 34 5.03 -4.96 -2.90
C ILE A 34 6.24 -4.03 -3.01
N GLU A 35 6.82 -3.88 -4.19
CA GLU A 35 7.98 -2.99 -4.42
C GLU A 35 7.73 -1.55 -3.96
N GLU A 36 6.51 -1.03 -4.16
CA GLU A 36 6.13 0.32 -3.75
C GLU A 36 5.87 0.44 -2.24
N THR A 37 5.47 -0.64 -1.56
CA THR A 37 4.99 -0.60 -0.17
C THR A 37 5.89 -1.30 0.85
N LEU A 38 6.88 -2.07 0.40
CA LEU A 38 7.91 -2.71 1.22
C LEU A 38 9.19 -1.86 1.19
N LEU A 39 9.48 -1.17 2.29
CA LEU A 39 10.61 -0.26 2.40
C LEU A 39 11.74 -0.85 3.25
N ASP A 40 12.94 -0.88 2.67
CA ASP A 40 14.19 -1.09 3.42
C ASP A 40 14.64 0.23 4.06
N VAL A 41 14.67 0.26 5.39
CA VAL A 41 15.12 1.38 6.21
C VAL A 41 16.30 1.02 7.11
N SER A 42 17.08 0.00 6.74
CA SER A 42 18.21 -0.54 7.52
C SER A 42 19.33 0.47 7.77
N ARG A 43 19.52 1.43 6.84
CA ARG A 43 20.50 2.56 6.86
C ARG A 43 21.97 2.18 7.09
N SER A 44 22.30 0.92 7.35
CA SER A 44 23.63 0.44 7.77
C SER A 44 23.75 -1.07 7.54
N LYS A 45 24.98 -1.61 7.54
CA LYS A 45 25.25 -3.03 7.28
C LYS A 45 25.13 -3.93 8.53
N ASP A 46 25.19 -3.33 9.71
CA ASP A 46 25.07 -3.98 11.02
C ASP A 46 23.61 -4.04 11.51
N HIS A 47 22.65 -3.65 10.68
CA HIS A 47 21.25 -3.58 11.03
C HIS A 47 20.39 -3.98 9.83
N ILE A 48 19.24 -4.56 10.11
CA ILE A 48 18.15 -4.68 9.14
C ILE A 48 16.88 -4.06 9.72
N ALA A 49 16.15 -3.34 8.88
CA ALA A 49 14.84 -2.81 9.21
C ALA A 49 14.00 -2.72 7.94
N PHE A 50 12.89 -3.44 7.90
CA PHE A 50 11.93 -3.41 6.81
C PHE A 50 10.56 -3.02 7.35
N VAL A 51 9.85 -2.17 6.61
CA VAL A 51 8.47 -1.78 6.90
C VAL A 51 7.65 -2.08 5.66
N TRP A 52 6.62 -2.91 5.81
CA TRP A 52 5.70 -3.24 4.74
C TRP A 52 4.30 -2.76 5.09
N TYR A 53 3.78 -1.81 4.32
CA TYR A 53 2.36 -1.48 4.35
C TYR A 53 1.59 -2.44 3.44
N ILE A 54 0.61 -3.13 3.98
CA ILE A 54 -0.21 -4.10 3.25
C ILE A 54 -1.64 -3.53 3.18
N PRO A 55 -1.95 -2.75 2.13
CA PRO A 55 -3.26 -2.11 1.98
C PRO A 55 -4.37 -3.12 1.69
N ASN A 56 -5.63 -2.73 1.90
CA ASN A 56 -6.81 -3.54 1.57
C ASN A 56 -6.78 -4.03 0.12
N GLU A 57 -6.25 -3.20 -0.78
CA GLU A 57 -6.08 -3.47 -2.20
C GLU A 57 -5.19 -4.67 -2.46
N TYR A 58 -4.12 -4.86 -1.67
CA TYR A 58 -3.27 -6.05 -1.74
C TYR A 58 -4.07 -7.30 -1.36
N TRP A 59 -4.77 -7.27 -0.23
CA TRP A 59 -5.58 -8.39 0.25
C TRP A 59 -6.69 -8.75 -0.73
N ASN A 60 -7.37 -7.74 -1.25
CA ASN A 60 -8.41 -7.90 -2.25
C ASN A 60 -7.86 -8.52 -3.53
N ALA A 61 -6.66 -8.13 -3.98
CA ALA A 61 -6.01 -8.72 -5.13
C ALA A 61 -5.64 -10.19 -4.88
N VAL A 62 -4.97 -10.50 -3.77
CA VAL A 62 -4.61 -11.88 -3.39
C VAL A 62 -5.86 -12.77 -3.28
N ILE A 63 -6.90 -12.33 -2.57
CA ILE A 63 -8.15 -13.09 -2.40
C ILE A 63 -8.84 -13.29 -3.75
N SER A 64 -8.89 -12.27 -4.61
CA SER A 64 -9.57 -12.36 -5.90
C SER A 64 -8.85 -13.30 -6.86
N GLN A 65 -7.51 -13.26 -6.87
CA GLN A 65 -6.65 -14.05 -7.73
C GLN A 65 -6.43 -15.50 -7.22
N ASN A 66 -6.76 -15.81 -5.96
CA ASN A 66 -6.61 -17.16 -5.40
C ASN A 66 -7.61 -18.17 -6.03
N PRO A 67 -7.14 -19.21 -6.74
CA PRO A 67 -8.01 -20.21 -7.37
C PRO A 67 -8.58 -21.24 -6.37
N GLU A 68 -7.98 -21.38 -5.18
CA GLU A 68 -8.36 -22.38 -4.17
C GLU A 68 -9.56 -21.93 -3.32
N MET A 69 -9.84 -20.63 -3.27
CA MET A 69 -10.98 -20.08 -2.55
C MET A 69 -12.25 -20.06 -3.40
N ASN A 70 -13.37 -20.51 -2.84
CA ASN A 70 -14.68 -20.35 -3.46
C ASN A 70 -15.24 -18.92 -3.26
N GLN A 71 -16.33 -18.58 -3.95
CA GLN A 71 -16.88 -17.22 -3.92
C GLN A 71 -17.36 -16.76 -2.53
N ILE A 72 -17.89 -17.67 -1.71
CA ILE A 72 -18.38 -17.34 -0.37
C ILE A 72 -17.19 -17.00 0.54
N GLU A 73 -16.14 -17.82 0.49
CA GLU A 73 -14.89 -17.59 1.23
C GLU A 73 -14.25 -16.26 0.81
N LYS A 74 -14.21 -15.97 -0.50
CA LYS A 74 -13.70 -14.69 -1.01
C LYS A 74 -14.50 -13.49 -0.50
N VAL A 75 -15.82 -13.59 -0.41
CA VAL A 75 -16.66 -12.51 0.12
C VAL A 75 -16.39 -12.30 1.61
N GLN A 76 -16.34 -13.37 2.40
CA GLN A 76 -16.07 -13.30 3.84
C GLN A 76 -14.69 -12.72 4.15
N ALA A 77 -13.64 -13.20 3.47
CA ALA A 77 -12.29 -12.68 3.65
C ALA A 77 -12.19 -11.19 3.32
N ARG A 78 -12.85 -10.74 2.25
CA ARG A 78 -12.89 -9.31 1.87
C ARG A 78 -13.63 -8.46 2.88
N LEU A 79 -14.75 -8.93 3.42
CA LEU A 79 -15.49 -8.19 4.46
C LEU A 79 -14.63 -7.96 5.71
N THR A 80 -13.86 -8.97 6.11
CA THR A 80 -12.93 -8.86 7.24
C THR A 80 -11.80 -7.87 6.92
N MET A 81 -11.12 -8.02 5.78
CA MET A 81 -9.93 -7.22 5.45
C MET A 81 -10.23 -5.79 5.02
N ASN A 82 -11.42 -5.50 4.47
CA ASN A 82 -11.75 -4.16 4.00
C ASN A 82 -11.90 -3.10 5.11
N THR A 83 -11.90 -3.52 6.37
CA THR A 83 -11.96 -2.62 7.53
C THR A 83 -10.58 -2.40 8.16
N LEU A 84 -9.53 -3.05 7.66
CA LEU A 84 -8.25 -3.16 8.35
C LEU A 84 -7.09 -2.79 7.45
N SER A 85 -6.21 -1.94 7.95
CA SER A 85 -4.90 -1.71 7.37
C SER A 85 -3.85 -2.49 8.16
N VAL A 86 -2.91 -3.12 7.47
CA VAL A 86 -1.87 -3.92 8.11
C VAL A 86 -0.51 -3.32 7.80
N VAL A 87 0.34 -3.22 8.81
CA VAL A 87 1.76 -2.88 8.65
C VAL A 87 2.58 -4.03 9.24
N ALA A 88 3.48 -4.61 8.46
CA ALA A 88 4.44 -5.56 8.96
C ALA A 88 5.80 -4.90 9.17
N VAL A 89 6.47 -5.21 10.27
CA VAL A 89 7.81 -4.70 10.59
C VAL A 89 8.74 -5.87 10.85
N ILE A 90 9.92 -5.80 10.26
CA ILE A 90 11.06 -6.65 10.60
C ILE A 90 12.17 -5.73 11.04
N GLN A 91 12.78 -5.99 12.19
CA GLN A 91 13.92 -5.21 12.64
C GLN A 91 14.89 -6.13 13.39
N GLY A 92 16.19 -5.93 13.22
CA GLY A 92 17.19 -6.74 13.88
C GLY A 92 18.60 -6.20 13.71
N ASP A 93 19.49 -6.58 14.62
CA ASP A 93 20.91 -6.25 14.48
C ASP A 93 21.64 -7.42 13.79
N VAL A 94 22.47 -7.08 12.80
CA VAL A 94 23.29 -8.02 12.05
C VAL A 94 24.62 -8.17 12.78
N SER A 95 24.88 -9.35 13.32
CA SER A 95 26.16 -9.66 13.93
C SER A 95 27.24 -9.81 12.83
N PRO A 96 28.49 -9.35 13.06
CA PRO A 96 29.61 -9.63 12.14
C PRO A 96 29.83 -11.13 11.89
N VAL A 97 29.44 -11.96 12.86
CA VAL A 97 29.49 -13.42 12.80
C VAL A 97 28.19 -13.98 13.40
N GLY A 98 27.48 -14.83 12.64
CA GLY A 98 26.25 -15.50 13.09
C GLY A 98 24.96 -14.91 12.50
N PRO A 99 23.79 -15.44 12.93
CA PRO A 99 22.49 -15.04 12.38
C PRO A 99 22.08 -13.63 12.83
N VAL A 100 21.11 -13.06 12.13
CA VAL A 100 20.47 -11.79 12.51
C VAL A 100 19.76 -11.95 13.87
N ARG A 101 19.93 -10.97 14.75
CA ARG A 101 19.23 -10.89 16.03
C ARG A 101 18.01 -10.00 15.89
N TYR A 102 16.87 -10.61 15.55
CA TYR A 102 15.61 -9.89 15.39
C TYR A 102 15.09 -9.32 16.70
N TYR A 103 14.41 -8.19 16.60
CA TYR A 103 13.79 -7.51 17.73
C TYR A 103 12.47 -8.19 18.06
N GLU A 104 12.24 -8.38 19.35
CA GLU A 104 11.04 -9.05 19.84
C GLU A 104 9.79 -8.19 19.59
N ARG A 105 8.65 -8.87 19.42
CA ARG A 105 7.35 -8.22 19.24
C ARG A 105 7.06 -7.18 20.31
N VAL A 106 7.32 -7.49 21.58
CA VAL A 106 7.05 -6.59 22.72
C VAL A 106 7.84 -5.29 22.57
N TYR A 107 9.13 -5.37 22.23
CA TYR A 107 9.95 -4.19 21.98
C TYR A 107 9.39 -3.32 20.85
N LEU A 108 8.99 -3.93 19.73
CA LEU A 108 8.44 -3.19 18.60
C LEU A 108 7.06 -2.59 18.92
N GLN A 109 6.22 -3.27 19.70
CA GLN A 109 4.94 -2.74 20.16
C GLN A 109 5.09 -1.50 21.05
N GLU A 110 6.15 -1.42 21.85
CA GLU A 110 6.40 -0.28 22.73
C GLU A 110 7.08 0.89 22.00
N THR A 111 7.91 0.60 21.00
CA THR A 111 8.82 1.59 20.40
C THR A 111 8.42 2.06 19.02
N ALA A 112 7.73 1.24 18.22
CA ALA A 112 7.28 1.65 16.89
C ALA A 112 6.13 2.66 16.99
N LYS A 113 6.21 3.72 16.20
CA LYS A 113 5.18 4.76 16.11
C LYS A 113 4.68 4.86 14.68
N PHE A 114 3.37 4.89 14.52
CA PHE A 114 2.70 4.88 13.24
C PHE A 114 1.91 6.18 13.09
N HIS A 115 2.01 6.82 11.94
CA HIS A 115 1.33 8.07 11.68
C HIS A 115 0.71 8.08 10.29
N ARG A 116 -0.54 8.49 10.19
CA ARG A 116 -1.11 8.95 8.95
C ARG A 116 -0.61 10.37 8.67
N VAL A 117 -0.18 10.61 7.45
CA VAL A 117 0.13 11.95 6.94
C VAL A 117 -1.03 12.38 6.04
N ASP A 118 -1.64 13.53 6.29
CA ASP A 118 -2.69 14.07 5.41
C ASP A 118 -2.11 14.82 4.20
N ALA A 119 -2.99 15.32 3.33
CA ALA A 119 -2.62 16.05 2.12
C ALA A 119 -1.83 17.33 2.41
N GLU A 120 -2.02 17.91 3.59
CA GLU A 120 -1.31 19.11 4.07
C GLU A 120 0.03 18.76 4.75
N GLY A 121 0.37 17.47 4.88
CA GLY A 121 1.60 17.00 5.50
C GLY A 121 1.52 16.91 7.04
N LYS A 122 0.35 17.14 7.64
CA LYS A 122 0.16 17.02 9.09
C LYS A 122 0.07 15.54 9.48
N LYS A 123 0.78 15.21 10.56
CA LYS A 123 0.83 13.86 11.13
C LYS A 123 -0.28 13.64 12.15
N HIS A 124 -0.91 12.49 12.06
CA HIS A 124 -1.93 12.00 13.00
C HIS A 124 -1.51 10.62 13.46
N GLU A 125 -1.33 10.44 14.77
CA GLU A 125 -0.89 9.17 15.34
C GLU A 125 -1.94 8.07 15.10
N LEU A 126 -1.45 6.87 14.77
CA LEU A 126 -2.23 5.66 14.58
C LEU A 126 -1.87 4.66 15.67
N PHE A 127 -2.89 4.05 16.26
CA PHE A 127 -2.72 3.07 17.31
C PHE A 127 -3.10 1.69 16.78
N PRO A 128 -2.17 0.72 16.76
CA PRO A 128 -2.51 -0.64 16.37
C PRO A 128 -3.45 -1.25 17.42
N HIS A 129 -4.28 -2.20 17.00
CA HIS A 129 -5.09 -2.99 17.91
C HIS A 129 -4.18 -3.74 18.88
N LYS A 130 -4.45 -3.58 20.18
CA LYS A 130 -3.76 -4.34 21.24
C LYS A 130 -4.07 -5.83 21.16
N THR A 131 -5.31 -6.15 20.78
CA THR A 131 -5.78 -7.51 20.57
C THR A 131 -6.44 -7.57 19.20
N ILE A 132 -5.92 -8.45 18.36
CA ILE A 132 -6.49 -8.73 17.03
C ILE A 132 -7.67 -9.69 17.25
N ALA A 133 -8.83 -9.40 16.64
CA ALA A 133 -9.98 -10.29 16.69
C ALA A 133 -9.63 -11.68 16.14
N GLY A 134 -10.24 -12.75 16.69
CA GLY A 134 -9.89 -14.13 16.36
C GLY A 134 -9.89 -14.42 14.86
N ASP A 135 -10.89 -13.92 14.12
CA ASP A 135 -11.02 -14.16 12.68
C ASP A 135 -9.91 -13.46 11.87
N VAL A 136 -9.54 -12.23 12.26
CA VAL A 136 -8.43 -11.49 11.63
C VAL A 136 -7.11 -12.20 11.91
N LYS A 137 -6.92 -12.68 13.14
CA LYS A 137 -5.72 -13.42 13.52
C LYS A 137 -5.61 -14.70 12.70
N ASN A 138 -6.69 -15.49 12.61
CA ASN A 138 -6.69 -16.74 11.84
C ASN A 138 -6.42 -16.50 10.35
N LEU A 139 -6.95 -15.41 9.79
CA LEU A 139 -6.71 -15.04 8.40
C LEU A 139 -5.27 -14.57 8.16
N LEU A 140 -4.71 -13.77 9.07
CA LEU A 140 -3.30 -13.38 9.00
C LEU A 140 -2.39 -14.60 9.14
N ASP A 141 -2.69 -15.52 10.06
CA ASP A 141 -1.90 -16.73 10.26
C ASP A 141 -1.97 -17.67 9.04
N SER A 142 -3.09 -17.71 8.31
CA SER A 142 -3.21 -18.52 7.09
C SER A 142 -2.49 -17.90 5.89
N ILE A 143 -2.38 -16.57 5.82
CA ILE A 143 -1.74 -15.87 4.67
C ILE A 143 -0.28 -15.50 4.96
N ALA A 144 0.13 -15.38 6.22
CA ALA A 144 1.50 -15.02 6.61
C ALA A 144 2.58 -15.90 5.95
N PRO A 145 2.42 -17.23 5.77
CA PRO A 145 3.39 -18.04 5.03
C PRO A 145 3.54 -17.60 3.57
N ALA A 146 2.44 -17.23 2.90
CA ALA A 146 2.49 -16.72 1.53
C ALA A 146 3.16 -15.34 1.47
N LEU A 147 2.86 -14.45 2.42
CA LEU A 147 3.56 -13.17 2.56
C LEU A 147 5.06 -13.36 2.78
N GLY A 148 5.42 -14.32 3.64
CA GLY A 148 6.80 -14.68 3.94
C GLY A 148 7.52 -15.20 2.70
N ALA A 149 6.88 -16.05 1.91
CA ALA A 149 7.43 -16.53 0.63
C ALA A 149 7.71 -15.37 -0.34
N SER A 150 6.82 -14.37 -0.41
CA SER A 150 7.00 -13.18 -1.26
C SER A 150 8.19 -12.30 -0.83
N VAL A 151 8.58 -12.32 0.44
CA VAL A 151 9.73 -11.54 0.97
C VAL A 151 10.93 -12.41 1.37
N GLY A 152 10.89 -13.70 1.02
CA GLY A 152 11.96 -14.68 1.28
C GLY A 152 12.24 -14.94 2.76
N ALA A 153 13.51 -15.11 3.10
CA ALA A 153 13.96 -15.47 4.46
C ALA A 153 13.61 -14.42 5.55
N LEU A 154 13.13 -13.24 5.16
CA LEU A 154 12.64 -12.20 6.06
C LEU A 154 11.26 -12.51 6.64
N GLY A 155 10.49 -13.38 5.97
CA GLY A 155 9.09 -13.68 6.28
C GLY A 155 8.83 -14.19 7.70
N ASP A 156 9.70 -15.06 8.21
CA ASP A 156 9.53 -15.73 9.50
C ASP A 156 9.58 -14.76 10.71
N ASN A 157 10.09 -13.54 10.50
CA ASN A 157 10.27 -12.53 11.54
C ASN A 157 9.36 -11.32 11.39
N LEU A 158 8.37 -11.38 10.47
CA LEU A 158 7.37 -10.33 10.29
C LEU A 158 6.55 -10.14 11.57
N GLN A 159 6.56 -8.91 12.10
CA GLN A 159 5.67 -8.50 13.19
C GLN A 159 4.54 -7.65 12.63
N PHE A 160 3.32 -8.17 12.70
CA PHE A 160 2.14 -7.50 12.16
C PHE A 160 1.51 -6.53 13.17
N PHE A 161 1.19 -5.33 12.69
CA PHE A 161 0.47 -4.27 13.36
C PHE A 161 -0.81 -4.00 12.58
N VAL A 162 -1.96 -4.24 13.20
CA VAL A 162 -3.27 -4.12 12.55
C VAL A 162 -3.96 -2.88 13.05
N PHE A 163 -4.48 -2.08 12.14
CA PHE A 163 -5.17 -0.82 12.42
C PHE A 163 -6.61 -0.90 11.91
N ASN A 164 -7.55 -0.31 12.66
CA ASN A 164 -8.84 0.02 12.07
C ASN A 164 -8.61 1.08 11.00
N ASP A 165 -9.05 0.78 9.79
CA ASP A 165 -8.88 1.67 8.65
C ASP A 165 -10.14 2.48 8.37
N LEU A 166 -11.13 2.44 9.25
CA LEU A 166 -12.34 3.24 9.15
C LEU A 166 -12.37 4.27 10.26
N SER A 167 -12.56 5.53 9.86
CA SER A 167 -12.94 6.61 10.78
C SER A 167 -14.38 6.43 11.26
N ASP A 168 -14.78 7.17 12.28
CA ASP A 168 -16.16 7.18 12.80
C ASP A 168 -17.21 7.53 11.71
N GLY A 169 -16.80 8.26 10.68
CA GLY A 169 -17.62 8.59 9.52
C GLY A 169 -17.62 7.55 8.39
N GLY A 170 -17.03 6.37 8.62
CA GLY A 170 -16.95 5.27 7.64
C GLY A 170 -15.97 5.51 6.49
N LYS A 171 -15.15 6.57 6.54
CA LYS A 171 -14.12 6.85 5.54
C LYS A 171 -12.82 6.14 5.87
N ARG A 172 -12.11 5.68 4.84
CA ARG A 172 -10.79 5.08 4.93
C ARG A 172 -9.77 6.05 5.55
N ILE A 173 -9.00 5.59 6.54
CA ILE A 173 -7.97 6.40 7.23
C ILE A 173 -6.67 6.39 6.41
N LEU A 174 -6.25 5.21 5.95
CA LEU A 174 -5.12 4.95 5.07
C LEU A 174 -5.66 4.54 3.69
N ASP A 175 -6.23 5.50 2.97
CA ASP A 175 -6.69 5.31 1.60
C ASP A 175 -5.53 5.55 0.61
N PRO A 176 -5.00 4.51 -0.06
CA PRO A 176 -3.88 4.66 -0.99
C PRO A 176 -4.28 5.33 -2.32
N TYR A 177 -5.55 5.70 -2.50
CA TYR A 177 -6.03 6.50 -3.64
C TYR A 177 -6.12 8.00 -3.33
N GLN A 178 -5.93 8.42 -2.08
CA GLN A 178 -6.02 9.83 -1.67
C GLN A 178 -4.62 10.41 -1.38
N PRO A 179 -4.41 11.72 -1.57
CA PRO A 179 -3.16 12.35 -1.18
C PRO A 179 -2.86 12.21 0.33
N GLY A 180 -1.59 12.03 0.67
CA GLY A 180 -1.13 11.86 2.04
C GLY A 180 -0.08 10.76 2.12
N GLY A 181 -0.11 9.96 3.19
CA GLY A 181 0.78 8.82 3.31
C GLY A 181 0.76 8.13 4.68
N LEU A 182 1.66 7.17 4.81
CA LEU A 182 1.97 6.48 6.07
C LEU A 182 3.42 6.77 6.44
N GLN A 183 3.64 7.15 7.69
CA GLN A 183 4.97 7.21 8.30
C GLN A 183 5.07 6.20 9.43
N VAL A 184 6.15 5.43 9.43
CA VAL A 184 6.51 4.52 10.52
C VAL A 184 7.86 4.95 11.07
N ASP A 185 7.88 5.34 12.34
CA ASP A 185 9.08 5.66 13.07
C ASP A 185 9.48 4.46 13.91
N LEU A 186 10.70 3.97 13.69
CA LEU A 186 11.29 2.85 14.41
C LEU A 186 12.51 3.33 15.18
N LYS A 187 12.95 2.51 16.13
CA LYS A 187 14.08 2.83 16.99
C LYS A 187 14.98 1.62 17.12
N ARG A 188 16.29 1.80 16.92
CA ARG A 188 17.30 0.79 17.26
C ARG A 188 17.45 0.69 18.78
N LYS A 189 17.99 -0.44 19.28
CA LYS A 189 18.30 -0.60 20.71
C LYS A 189 19.32 0.43 21.24
N ASN A 190 20.15 0.99 20.37
CA ASN A 190 21.08 2.09 20.69
C ASN A 190 20.44 3.49 20.60
N ASN A 191 19.11 3.58 20.48
CA ASN A 191 18.31 4.79 20.34
C ASN A 191 18.45 5.54 18.99
N GLN A 192 19.09 4.99 17.97
CA GLN A 192 19.10 5.60 16.65
C GLN A 192 17.71 5.51 15.99
N PRO A 193 17.17 6.63 15.47
CA PRO A 193 15.87 6.65 14.81
C PRO A 193 15.98 6.13 13.38
N LEU A 194 14.97 5.37 12.96
CA LEU A 194 14.77 4.94 11.59
C LEU A 194 13.36 5.36 11.17
N GLN A 195 13.17 5.68 9.90
CA GLN A 195 11.90 6.19 9.41
C GLN A 195 11.60 5.62 8.02
N ALA A 196 10.41 5.03 7.91
CA ALA A 196 9.79 4.64 6.65
C ALA A 196 8.68 5.64 6.31
N LYS A 197 8.62 6.06 5.05
CA LYS A 197 7.60 6.98 4.53
C LYS A 197 7.07 6.42 3.22
N ILE A 198 5.77 6.17 3.18
CA ILE A 198 5.05 5.74 2.00
C ILE A 198 4.12 6.89 1.62
N GLU A 199 4.29 7.40 0.40
CA GLU A 199 3.51 8.52 -0.13
C GLU A 199 2.32 7.99 -0.93
N PHE A 200 1.16 8.63 -0.75
CA PHE A 200 -0.05 8.34 -1.48
C PHE A 200 -0.41 9.48 -2.45
N PRO A 201 -1.10 9.21 -3.57
CA PRO A 201 -1.59 7.89 -4.00
C PRO A 201 -0.50 6.95 -4.53
N LEU A 202 -0.72 5.64 -4.37
CA LEU A 202 0.17 4.57 -4.85
C LEU A 202 0.03 4.36 -6.36
N ASN A 203 1.13 4.43 -7.12
CA ASN A 203 1.13 4.27 -8.58
C ASN A 203 0.70 2.88 -9.02
N SER A 204 1.11 1.86 -8.29
CA SER A 204 0.84 0.45 -8.60
C SER A 204 -0.66 0.16 -8.75
N LEU A 205 -1.52 0.98 -8.14
CA LEU A 205 -2.99 0.86 -8.17
C LEU A 205 -3.67 1.53 -9.38
N TYR A 206 -2.92 2.24 -10.22
CA TYR A 206 -3.46 2.94 -11.39
C TYR A 206 -2.88 2.41 -12.70
N VAL A 207 -3.61 2.60 -13.79
CA VAL A 207 -3.08 2.36 -15.13
C VAL A 207 -1.82 3.24 -15.32
N PRO A 208 -0.67 2.67 -15.74
CA PRO A 208 0.59 3.40 -15.80
C PRO A 208 0.48 4.69 -16.64
N ARG A 209 0.80 5.82 -16.02
CA ARG A 209 0.81 7.12 -16.68
C ARG A 209 2.19 7.45 -17.21
N ARG A 210 2.25 8.13 -18.35
CA ARG A 210 3.50 8.59 -18.98
C ARG A 210 3.48 10.09 -19.25
N CYS A 211 4.65 10.69 -19.16
CA CYS A 211 4.91 12.02 -19.69
C CYS A 211 4.89 12.03 -21.22
N PRO A 212 4.75 13.20 -21.88
CA PRO A 212 4.83 13.31 -23.34
C PRO A 212 6.12 12.77 -23.96
N ASN A 213 7.22 12.80 -23.21
CA ASN A 213 8.52 12.22 -23.61
C ASN A 213 8.61 10.70 -23.36
N GLY A 214 7.51 10.03 -23.03
CA GLY A 214 7.42 8.58 -22.82
C GLY A 214 7.92 8.06 -21.46
N LYS A 215 8.46 8.91 -20.60
CA LYS A 215 8.92 8.52 -19.24
C LYS A 215 7.73 8.24 -18.31
N PRO A 216 7.87 7.32 -17.33
CA PRO A 216 6.84 7.12 -16.30
C PRO A 216 6.52 8.43 -15.56
N ALA A 217 5.25 8.65 -15.28
CA ALA A 217 4.78 9.80 -14.54
C ALA A 217 4.03 9.32 -13.29
N HIS A 218 4.47 9.79 -12.13
CA HIS A 218 3.79 9.47 -10.87
C HIS A 218 2.34 9.96 -10.89
N VAL A 219 1.40 9.20 -10.35
CA VAL A 219 -0.04 9.50 -10.41
C VAL A 219 -0.41 10.84 -9.75
N SER A 220 0.31 11.23 -8.70
CA SER A 220 0.09 12.51 -7.99
C SER A 220 0.56 13.75 -8.76
N TRP A 221 1.35 13.61 -9.83
CA TRP A 221 1.93 14.77 -10.51
C TRP A 221 0.88 15.51 -11.34
N LYS A 222 0.86 16.84 -11.26
CA LYS A 222 0.02 17.67 -12.15
C LYS A 222 0.75 18.06 -13.44
N PHE A 223 2.07 18.12 -13.37
CA PHE A 223 2.94 18.49 -14.48
C PHE A 223 4.09 17.50 -14.60
N CYS A 224 4.51 17.25 -15.83
CA CYS A 224 5.67 16.43 -16.10
C CYS A 224 6.96 17.18 -15.73
N PRO A 225 7.82 16.66 -14.85
CA PRO A 225 9.01 17.38 -14.38
C PRO A 225 10.05 17.63 -15.49
N TRP A 226 10.02 16.83 -16.57
CA TRP A 226 10.97 16.97 -17.68
C TRP A 226 10.51 17.92 -18.79
N THR A 227 9.20 18.07 -18.98
CA THR A 227 8.66 18.84 -20.12
C THR A 227 7.83 20.05 -19.69
N GLY A 228 7.47 20.16 -18.41
CA GLY A 228 6.55 21.19 -17.90
C GLY A 228 5.10 21.02 -18.39
N ALA A 229 4.82 20.03 -19.23
CA ALA A 229 3.48 19.79 -19.76
C ALA A 229 2.53 19.35 -18.64
N LYS A 230 1.30 19.87 -18.68
CA LYS A 230 0.23 19.41 -17.80
C LYS A 230 -0.10 17.95 -18.12
N LEU A 231 -0.22 17.13 -17.08
CA LEU A 231 -0.58 15.71 -17.20
C LEU A 231 -2.11 15.55 -17.08
N PRO A 232 -2.71 14.52 -17.71
CA PRO A 232 -4.13 14.20 -17.52
C PRO A 232 -4.44 13.93 -16.04
N GLU A 233 -5.54 14.49 -15.54
CA GLU A 233 -6.06 14.38 -14.17
C GLU A 233 -7.27 13.45 -14.12
#